data_AF-U1KU41-F1
#
_entry.id   AF-U1KU41-F1
#
_cell.length_a   1.000
_cell.length_b   1.000
_cell.length_c   1.000
_cell.angle_alpha   90.00
_cell.angle_beta   90.00
_cell.angle_gamma   90.00
#
_symmetry.space_group_name_H-M   'P 1'
#
loop_
_entity.id
_entity.type
_entity.pdbx_description
1 polymer ?
#
loop_
_entity_poly.entity_id
_entity_poly.type
_entity_poly.pdbx_seq_one_letter_code
_entity_poly.pdbx_strand_id
1 'polypeptide(L)'
;MKKLSAVQKKQQAVVLEVADTLEEQARAEIPGMLQCWFSMEYHLFPSSLLLRFQFDSEEMMLKAKPDLLKWQKLLSAAMMKKGVVLKNMRLHLVFTLEGPED
;
A
#
# COMPACT_ATOMS: atom_id res chain seq x y z
N MET A 1 -14.05 -9.77 18.36
CA MET A 1 -13.30 -9.74 17.08
C MET A 1 -13.66 -10.99 16.27
N LYS A 2 -14.29 -10.85 15.09
CA LYS A 2 -14.64 -12.01 14.24
C LYS A 2 -13.34 -12.63 13.74
N LYS A 3 -13.18 -13.96 13.90
CA LYS A 3 -12.02 -14.69 13.35
C LYS A 3 -12.02 -14.51 11.83
N LEU A 4 -10.90 -14.07 11.28
CA LEU A 4 -10.71 -14.00 9.83
C LEU A 4 -10.82 -15.40 9.22
N SER A 5 -11.63 -15.53 8.18
CA SER A 5 -11.75 -16.76 7.39
C SER A 5 -10.42 -17.11 6.73
N ALA A 6 -10.22 -18.37 6.35
CA ALA A 6 -9.00 -18.83 5.67
C ALA A 6 -8.69 -18.01 4.40
N VAL A 7 -9.73 -17.63 3.64
CA VAL A 7 -9.62 -16.76 2.46
C VAL A 7 -9.13 -15.36 2.83
N GLN A 8 -9.67 -14.77 3.90
CA GLN A 8 -9.30 -13.43 4.36
C GLN A 8 -7.84 -13.38 4.84
N LYS A 9 -7.39 -14.40 5.57
CA LYS A 9 -5.98 -14.54 5.96
C LYS A 9 -5.07 -14.64 4.74
N LYS A 10 -5.48 -15.38 3.71
CA LYS A 10 -4.70 -15.51 2.46
C LYS A 10 -4.63 -14.18 1.70
N GLN A 11 -5.74 -13.45 1.61
CA GLN A 11 -5.76 -12.11 1.01
C GLN A 11 -4.86 -11.14 1.79
N GLN A 12 -4.94 -11.15 3.11
CA GLN A 12 -4.10 -10.32 3.98
C GLN A 12 -2.62 -10.66 3.82
N ALA A 13 -2.27 -11.95 3.79
CA ALA A 13 -0.89 -12.39 3.57
C ALA A 13 -0.33 -11.92 2.23
N VAL A 14 -1.13 -11.98 1.16
CA VAL A 14 -0.75 -11.46 -0.16
C VAL A 14 -0.48 -9.95 -0.12
N VAL A 15 -1.37 -9.19 0.51
CA VAL A 15 -1.21 -7.72 0.62
C VAL A 15 -0.02 -7.37 1.49
N LEU A 16 0.18 -8.07 2.62
CA LEU A 16 1.34 -7.88 3.51
C LEU A 16 2.65 -8.09 2.78
N GLU A 17 2.78 -9.19 2.03
CA GLU A 17 4.01 -9.49 1.29
C GLU A 17 4.33 -8.41 0.24
N VAL A 18 3.30 -7.90 -0.44
CA VAL A 18 3.45 -6.81 -1.40
C VAL A 18 3.79 -5.49 -0.70
N ALA A 19 3.15 -5.18 0.42
CA ALA A 19 3.43 -3.97 1.20
C ALA A 19 4.87 -3.97 1.75
N ASP A 20 5.33 -5.10 2.28
CA ASP A 20 6.68 -5.28 2.82
C ASP A 20 7.76 -5.08 1.73
N THR A 21 7.54 -5.69 0.56
CA THR A 21 8.42 -5.52 -0.61
C THR A 21 8.47 -4.07 -1.08
N LEU A 22 7.32 -3.40 -1.11
CA LEU A 22 7.23 -2.00 -1.52
C LEU A 22 7.83 -1.06 -0.46
N GLU A 23 7.67 -1.35 0.82
CA GLU A 23 8.24 -0.59 1.92
C GLU A 23 9.77 -0.59 1.85
N GLU A 24 10.38 -1.77 1.67
CA GLU A 24 11.83 -1.90 1.58
C GLU A 24 12.39 -1.09 0.40
N GLN A 25 11.74 -1.19 -0.77
CA GLN A 25 12.12 -0.40 -1.94
C GLN A 25 11.91 1.10 -1.72
N ALA A 26 10.76 1.49 -1.15
CA ALA A 26 10.41 2.88 -0.93
C ALA A 26 11.34 3.55 0.08
N ARG A 27 11.74 2.85 1.15
CA ARG A 27 12.73 3.36 2.11
C ARG A 27 14.12 3.55 1.48
N ALA A 28 14.48 2.72 0.51
CA ALA A 28 15.75 2.83 -0.19
C ALA A 28 15.74 3.95 -1.25
N GLU A 29 14.63 4.16 -1.96
CA GLU A 29 14.53 5.12 -3.06
C GLU A 29 13.98 6.49 -2.64
N ILE A 30 13.11 6.56 -1.63
CA ILE A 30 12.40 7.77 -1.24
C ILE A 30 12.92 8.28 0.11
N PRO A 31 13.64 9.41 0.14
CA PRO A 31 14.06 10.02 1.39
C PRO A 31 12.84 10.49 2.20
N GLY A 32 12.86 10.22 3.50
CA GLY A 32 11.78 10.60 4.43
C GLY A 32 10.62 9.61 4.54
N MET A 33 10.67 8.49 3.79
CA MET A 33 9.72 7.39 3.96
C MET A 33 9.98 6.65 5.29
N LEU A 34 8.95 6.56 6.14
CA LEU A 34 9.01 5.90 7.45
C LEU A 34 8.54 4.45 7.38
N GLN A 35 7.29 4.25 6.98
CA GLN A 35 6.64 2.94 6.94
C GLN A 35 5.51 2.90 5.91
N CYS A 36 5.16 1.69 5.47
CA CYS A 36 4.04 1.40 4.60
C CYS A 36 3.00 0.58 5.37
N TRP A 37 1.79 1.10 5.43
CA TRP A 37 0.66 0.38 6.02
C TRP A 37 -0.50 0.31 5.04
N PHE A 38 -1.48 -0.53 5.33
CA PHE A 38 -2.64 -0.66 4.46
C PHE A 38 -3.93 -0.85 5.25
N SER A 39 -5.03 -0.46 4.62
CA SER A 39 -6.38 -0.76 5.07
C SER A 39 -7.10 -1.51 3.97
N MET A 40 -7.97 -2.45 4.35
CA MET A 40 -8.87 -3.08 3.40
C MET A 40 -10.13 -3.59 4.08
N GLU A 41 -11.24 -3.50 3.35
CA GLU A 41 -12.49 -4.15 3.72
C GLU A 41 -12.59 -5.47 2.97
N TYR A 42 -12.51 -6.60 3.68
CA TYR A 42 -12.46 -7.93 3.08
C TYR A 42 -13.62 -8.25 2.14
N HIS A 43 -14.82 -7.70 2.36
CA HIS A 43 -15.99 -7.92 1.51
C HIS A 43 -15.96 -7.08 0.21
N LEU A 44 -15.13 -6.04 0.16
CA LEU A 44 -14.91 -5.19 -1.02
C LEU A 44 -13.54 -5.42 -1.67
N PHE A 45 -12.76 -6.39 -1.18
CA PHE A 45 -11.48 -6.73 -1.75
C PHE A 45 -11.64 -7.20 -3.21
N PRO A 46 -10.81 -6.71 -4.16
CA PRO A 46 -9.64 -5.85 -3.98
C PRO A 46 -9.89 -4.34 -4.10
N SER A 47 -11.12 -3.91 -4.37
CA SER A 47 -11.47 -2.50 -4.59
C SER A 47 -11.27 -1.60 -3.35
N SER A 48 -11.40 -2.15 -2.14
CA SER A 48 -11.23 -1.42 -0.88
C SER A 48 -9.77 -1.33 -0.39
N LEU A 49 -8.83 -1.97 -1.10
CA LEU A 49 -7.43 -1.96 -0.68
C LEU A 49 -6.85 -0.55 -0.81
N LEU A 50 -6.23 -0.04 0.25
CA LEU A 50 -5.52 1.23 0.21
C LEU A 50 -4.21 1.11 0.99
N LEU A 51 -3.09 1.18 0.28
CA LEU A 51 -1.76 1.33 0.86
C LEU A 51 -1.47 2.82 1.11
N ARG A 52 -0.75 3.06 2.18
CA ARG A 52 -0.33 4.39 2.61
C ARG A 52 1.15 4.36 2.92
N PHE A 53 1.87 5.23 2.24
CA PHE A 53 3.26 5.49 2.54
C PHE A 53 3.32 6.65 3.50
N GLN A 54 3.80 6.38 4.72
CA GLN A 54 3.96 7.39 5.75
C GLN A 54 5.31 8.09 5.59
N PHE A 55 5.27 9.40 5.56
CA PHE A 55 6.46 10.25 5.52
C PHE A 55 6.71 10.93 6.85
N ASP A 56 7.96 11.30 7.12
CA ASP A 56 8.35 12.04 8.33
C ASP A 56 7.88 13.50 8.30
N SER A 57 7.86 14.10 7.10
CA SER A 57 7.61 15.52 6.91
C SER A 57 6.85 15.78 5.60
N GLU A 58 6.01 16.83 5.60
CA GLU A 58 5.28 17.26 4.40
C GLU A 58 6.21 17.60 3.23
N GLU A 59 7.38 18.18 3.52
CA GLU A 59 8.38 18.51 2.52
C GLU A 59 8.90 17.28 1.76
N MET A 60 9.17 16.19 2.48
CA MET A 60 9.62 14.92 1.88
C MET A 60 8.49 14.27 1.08
N MET A 61 7.26 14.32 1.61
CA MET A 61 6.07 13.86 0.89
C MET A 61 5.87 14.62 -0.42
N LEU A 62 6.00 15.95 -0.41
CA LEU A 62 5.86 16.79 -1.60
C LEU A 62 6.97 16.53 -2.62
N LYS A 63 8.20 16.30 -2.17
CA LYS A 63 9.32 15.90 -3.03
C LYS A 63 9.10 14.54 -3.67
N ALA A 64 8.50 13.60 -2.93
CA ALA A 64 8.19 12.26 -3.42
C ALA A 64 6.94 12.22 -4.31
N LYS A 65 6.00 13.14 -4.14
CA LYS A 65 4.72 13.23 -4.89
C LYS A 65 4.81 12.95 -6.40
N PRO A 66 5.81 13.43 -7.18
CA PRO A 66 5.99 13.04 -8.57
C PRO A 66 6.16 11.51 -8.79
N ASP A 67 6.79 10.80 -7.86
CA ASP A 67 6.97 9.35 -7.90
C ASP A 67 5.71 8.57 -7.52
N LEU A 68 4.66 9.20 -6.98
CA LEU A 68 3.44 8.51 -6.55
C LEU A 68 2.87 7.60 -7.64
N LEU A 69 2.86 8.06 -8.90
CA LEU A 69 2.36 7.26 -10.02
C LEU A 69 3.24 6.04 -10.32
N LYS A 70 4.57 6.15 -10.11
CA LYS A 70 5.51 5.01 -10.21
C LYS A 70 5.13 3.95 -9.19
N TRP A 71 4.92 4.35 -7.93
CA TRP A 71 4.55 3.43 -6.85
C TRP A 71 3.16 2.80 -7.04
N GLN A 72 2.18 3.57 -7.50
CA GLN A 72 0.85 3.04 -7.85
C GLN A 72 0.92 1.96 -8.95
N LYS A 73 1.79 2.16 -9.95
CA LYS A 73 2.03 1.16 -11.01
C LYS A 73 2.75 -0.08 -10.46
N LEU A 74 3.75 0.10 -9.61
CA LEU A 74 4.48 -1.00 -8.97
C LEU A 74 3.54 -1.85 -8.10
N LEU A 75 2.69 -1.22 -7.29
CA LEU A 75 1.66 -1.91 -6.52
C LEU A 75 0.71 -2.70 -7.43
N SER A 76 0.19 -2.07 -8.48
CA SER A 76 -0.71 -2.74 -9.43
C SER A 76 -0.05 -3.96 -10.08
N ALA A 77 1.20 -3.84 -10.50
CA ALA A 77 1.96 -4.95 -11.08
C ALA A 77 2.24 -6.06 -10.06
N ALA A 78 2.60 -5.72 -8.81
CA ALA A 78 2.86 -6.68 -7.75
C ALA A 78 1.60 -7.46 -7.37
N MET A 79 0.46 -6.76 -7.22
CA MET A 79 -0.83 -7.39 -6.96
C MET A 79 -1.28 -8.28 -8.13
N MET A 80 -1.05 -7.83 -9.37
CA MET A 80 -1.38 -8.61 -10.57
C MET A 80 -0.57 -9.92 -10.63
N LYS A 81 0.72 -9.90 -10.26
CA LYS A 81 1.55 -11.12 -10.14
C LYS A 81 1.00 -12.11 -9.10
N LYS A 82 0.26 -11.62 -8.11
CA LYS A 82 -0.43 -12.42 -7.09
C LYS A 82 -1.87 -12.81 -7.49
N GLY A 83 -2.29 -12.49 -8.72
CA GLY A 83 -3.62 -12.80 -9.26
C GLY A 83 -4.71 -11.79 -8.86
N VAL A 84 -4.33 -10.61 -8.37
CA VAL A 84 -5.27 -9.57 -7.92
C VAL A 84 -5.22 -8.37 -8.87
N VAL A 85 -6.34 -8.06 -9.51
CA VAL A 85 -6.45 -6.95 -10.47
C VAL A 85 -7.03 -5.71 -9.79
N LEU A 86 -6.24 -4.64 -9.75
CA LEU A 86 -6.65 -3.32 -9.27
C LEU A 86 -7.18 -2.48 -10.43
N LYS A 87 -8.52 -2.35 -10.54
CA LYS A 87 -9.15 -1.61 -11.66
C LYS A 87 -8.71 -0.13 -11.71
N ASN A 88 -8.59 0.52 -10.55
CA ASN A 88 -8.22 1.93 -10.42
C ASN A 88 -6.94 2.06 -9.59
N MET A 89 -5.77 1.76 -10.17
CA MET A 89 -4.48 1.77 -9.45
C MET A 89 -4.20 3.04 -8.63
N ARG A 90 -4.73 4.19 -9.06
CA ARG A 90 -4.54 5.49 -8.36
C ARG A 90 -5.24 5.58 -7.01
N LEU A 91 -6.24 4.74 -6.76
CA LEU A 91 -7.00 4.72 -5.52
C LEU A 91 -6.41 3.78 -4.47
N HIS A 92 -5.39 2.99 -4.84
CA HIS A 92 -4.88 1.92 -3.99
C HIS A 92 -3.55 2.25 -3.31
N LEU A 93 -2.95 3.41 -3.62
CA LEU A 93 -1.75 3.89 -2.96
C LEU A 93 -1.76 5.41 -2.88
N VAL A 94 -1.56 5.93 -1.67
CA VAL A 94 -1.42 7.37 -1.40
C VAL A 94 -0.23 7.62 -0.49
N PHE A 95 0.28 8.85 -0.54
CA PHE A 95 1.28 9.31 0.41
C PHE A 95 0.56 10.08 1.51
N THR A 96 0.97 9.87 2.75
CA THR A 96 0.37 10.50 3.92
C THR A 96 1.44 10.78 4.97
N LEU A 97 1.10 11.63 5.92
CA LEU A 97 1.84 11.79 7.18
C LEU A 97 1.17 10.99 8.32
N GLU A 98 -0.06 10.53 8.08
CA GLU A 98 -0.86 9.77 9.03
C GLU A 98 -0.22 8.40 9.30
N GLY A 99 -0.14 8.08 10.58
CA GLY A 99 0.24 6.75 11.03
C GLY A 99 -0.91 5.76 10.91
N PRO A 100 -0.66 4.46 11.12
CA PRO A 100 -1.71 3.43 11.13
C PRO A 100 -2.72 3.58 12.29
N GLU A 101 -2.46 4.48 13.25
CA GLU A 101 -3.30 4.75 14.43
C GLU A 101 -4.09 6.06 14.33
N ASP A 102 -3.86 6.87 13.30
CA ASP A 102 -4.54 8.16 13.05
C ASP A 102 -5.90 7.99 12.33
#